data_AF-A0A7S0J437-F1
#
_entry.id   AF-A0A7S0J437-F1
#
_cell.length_a   1.000
_cell.length_b   1.000
_cell.length_c   1.000
_cell.angle_alpha   90.00
_cell.angle_beta   90.00
_cell.angle_gamma   90.00
#
_symmetry.space_group_name_H-M   'P 1'
#
loop_
_entity.id
_entity.type
_entity.pdbx_description
1 polymer ?
#
loop_
_entity_poly.entity_id
_entity_poly.type
_entity_poly.pdbx_seq_one_letter_code
_entity_poly.pdbx_strand_id
1 'polypeptide(L)'
;VDEGLYIKVFVPLPGVEKEMVACEIEDDRVDLTARNMPTGTHVLKLRRLFDRISPGNSFHKVQPSKGRVVVVLAKPAREHAYQEIKIWPRLSLGTATDDLPFVEFHRKQGKLIDVPELPQIPRGRE
;
A
#
# COMPACT_ATOMS: atom_id res chain seq x y z
N VAL A 1 -15.73 0.26 -20.52
CA VAL A 1 -14.75 0.56 -19.44
C VAL A 1 -13.40 0.34 -20.05
N ASP A 2 -12.54 1.36 -20.08
CA ASP A 2 -11.27 1.36 -20.81
C ASP A 2 -10.29 0.30 -20.27
N GLU A 3 -10.38 -0.91 -20.83
CA GLU A 3 -9.48 -2.01 -20.54
C GLU A 3 -8.07 -1.62 -20.99
N GLY A 4 -7.23 -1.23 -20.03
CA GLY A 4 -5.84 -0.89 -20.27
C GLY A 4 -5.40 0.50 -19.80
N LEU A 5 -6.33 1.42 -19.53
CA LEU A 5 -6.00 2.75 -18.97
C LEU A 5 -5.85 2.75 -17.45
N TYR A 6 -6.47 1.79 -16.78
CA TYR A 6 -6.46 1.69 -15.32
C TYR A 6 -5.91 0.35 -14.85
N ILE A 7 -5.28 0.36 -13.69
CA ILE A 7 -4.82 -0.81 -12.96
C ILE A 7 -5.64 -0.89 -11.67
N LYS A 8 -6.23 -2.04 -11.38
CA LYS A 8 -7.03 -2.26 -10.17
C LYS A 8 -6.28 -3.21 -9.25
N VAL A 9 -5.96 -2.74 -8.06
CA VAL A 9 -5.34 -3.53 -6.98
C VAL A 9 -6.43 -3.83 -5.94
N PHE A 10 -6.65 -5.11 -5.66
CA PHE A 10 -7.62 -5.57 -4.66
C PHE A 10 -6.87 -6.00 -3.41
N VAL A 11 -7.06 -5.28 -2.30
CA VAL A 11 -6.40 -5.54 -1.02
C VAL A 11 -7.43 -6.15 -0.05
N PRO A 12 -7.36 -7.46 0.25
CA PRO A 12 -8.30 -8.10 1.17
C PRO A 12 -8.02 -7.64 2.61
N LEU A 13 -9.03 -7.06 3.24
CA LEU A 13 -9.00 -6.56 4.62
C LEU A 13 -10.37 -6.83 5.27
N PRO A 14 -10.61 -8.04 5.80
CA PRO A 14 -11.89 -8.39 6.41
C PRO A 14 -12.24 -7.47 7.58
N GLY A 15 -13.47 -6.94 7.60
CA GLY A 15 -13.94 -6.01 8.63
C GLY A 15 -13.49 -4.55 8.43
N VAL A 16 -12.98 -4.19 7.25
CA VAL A 16 -12.53 -2.82 6.96
C VAL A 16 -13.69 -1.84 6.81
N GLU A 17 -13.60 -0.70 7.48
CA GLU A 17 -14.50 0.45 7.32
C GLU A 17 -13.77 1.63 6.67
N LYS A 18 -14.52 2.63 6.21
CA LYS A 18 -13.96 3.72 5.40
C LYS A 18 -12.98 4.59 6.19
N GLU A 19 -13.35 4.93 7.42
CA GLU A 19 -12.56 5.72 8.38
C GLU A 19 -11.26 5.02 8.84
N MET A 20 -11.17 3.71 8.65
CA MET A 20 -10.00 2.93 9.06
C MET A 20 -8.84 3.02 8.06
N VAL A 21 -9.09 3.51 6.84
CA VAL A 21 -8.15 3.44 5.72
C VAL A 21 -7.63 4.83 5.37
N ALA A 22 -6.30 4.95 5.36
CA ALA A 22 -5.58 6.04 4.73
C ALA A 22 -4.82 5.48 3.52
N CYS A 23 -4.87 6.17 2.38
CA CYS A 23 -4.17 5.74 1.17
C CYS A 23 -3.62 6.96 0.45
N GLU A 24 -2.30 6.98 0.30
CA GLU A 24 -1.54 8.01 -0.42
C GLU A 24 -1.08 7.41 -1.75
N ILE A 25 -1.32 8.13 -2.83
CA ILE A 25 -0.98 7.71 -4.19
C ILE A 25 -0.12 8.82 -4.80
N GLU A 26 1.05 8.44 -5.30
CA GLU A 26 1.99 9.32 -6.00
C GLU A 26 2.45 8.68 -7.31
N ASP A 27 3.21 9.42 -8.12
CA ASP A 27 3.54 9.06 -9.49
C ASP A 27 4.09 7.63 -9.65
N ASP A 28 4.83 7.12 -8.68
CA ASP A 28 5.45 5.78 -8.73
C ASP A 28 5.30 4.96 -7.44
N ARG A 29 4.42 5.41 -6.52
CA ARG A 29 4.19 4.74 -5.23
C ARG A 29 2.75 4.78 -4.76
N VAL A 30 2.39 3.77 -3.97
CA VAL A 30 1.13 3.69 -3.22
C VAL A 30 1.45 3.27 -1.79
N ASP A 31 1.02 4.06 -0.82
CA ASP A 31 1.09 3.74 0.59
C ASP A 31 -0.33 3.64 1.15
N LEU A 32 -0.76 2.44 1.52
CA LEU A 32 -2.05 2.18 2.14
C LEU A 32 -1.84 1.71 3.56
N THR A 33 -2.53 2.34 4.51
CA THR A 33 -2.55 1.96 5.91
C THR A 33 -3.99 1.75 6.35
N ALA A 34 -4.30 0.57 6.90
CA ALA A 34 -5.57 0.28 7.56
C ALA A 34 -5.32 0.12 9.07
N ARG A 35 -5.89 1.01 9.89
CA ARG A 35 -5.76 1.02 11.36
C ARG A 35 -7.05 0.56 12.02
N ASN A 36 -6.98 0.23 13.31
CA ASN A 36 -8.15 -0.15 14.11
C ASN A 36 -8.92 -1.38 13.58
N MET A 37 -8.27 -2.23 12.78
CA MET A 37 -8.88 -3.48 12.34
C MET A 37 -8.89 -4.50 13.49
N PRO A 38 -9.82 -5.47 13.51
CA PRO A 38 -9.83 -6.54 14.51
C PRO A 38 -8.52 -7.33 14.57
N THR A 39 -7.81 -7.42 13.45
CA THR A 39 -6.55 -8.16 13.27
C THR A 39 -5.30 -7.28 13.45
N GLY A 40 -5.44 -5.99 13.79
CA GLY A 40 -4.33 -5.07 14.01
C GLY A 40 -4.20 -3.99 12.94
N THR A 41 -2.99 -3.43 12.79
CA THR A 41 -2.71 -2.44 11.73
C THR A 41 -2.08 -3.14 10.54
N HIS A 42 -2.60 -2.87 9.34
CA HIS A 42 -2.09 -3.41 8.08
C HIS A 42 -1.50 -2.29 7.24
N VAL A 43 -0.34 -2.55 6.66
CA VAL A 43 0.39 -1.57 5.84
C VAL A 43 0.78 -2.22 4.53
N LEU A 44 0.42 -1.58 3.41
CA LEU A 44 0.86 -1.93 2.07
C LEU A 44 1.70 -0.77 1.53
N LYS A 45 2.97 -1.04 1.18
CA LYS A 45 3.86 -0.08 0.53
C LYS A 45 4.28 -0.60 -0.84
N LEU A 46 3.67 -0.07 -1.89
CA LEU A 46 4.11 -0.32 -3.26
C LEU A 46 5.07 0.79 -3.65
N ARG A 47 6.35 0.46 -3.77
CA ARG A 47 7.40 1.38 -4.21
C ARG A 47 7.93 0.96 -5.57
N ARG A 48 8.35 1.94 -6.38
CA ARG A 48 8.87 1.72 -7.73
C ARG A 48 7.86 0.92 -8.57
N LEU A 49 6.66 1.46 -8.76
CA LEU A 49 5.67 0.86 -9.67
C LEU A 49 6.30 0.59 -11.05
N PHE A 50 5.73 -0.37 -11.80
CA PHE A 50 6.30 -0.79 -13.09
C PHE A 50 6.50 0.38 -14.05
N ASP A 51 5.59 1.34 -14.01
CA ASP A 51 5.71 2.63 -14.67
C ASP A 51 5.04 3.72 -13.83
N ARG A 52 5.16 4.97 -14.27
CA ARG A 52 4.44 6.08 -13.67
C ARG A 52 2.93 5.93 -13.83
N ILE A 53 2.20 6.52 -12.90
CA ILE A 53 0.75 6.68 -12.90
C ILE A 53 0.40 8.17 -12.86
N SER A 54 -0.88 8.50 -13.00
CA SER A 54 -1.41 9.84 -12.77
C SER A 54 -2.13 9.88 -11.41
N PRO A 55 -1.51 10.44 -10.36
CA PRO A 55 -2.11 10.48 -9.02
C PRO A 55 -3.46 11.21 -9.00
N GLY A 56 -3.58 12.33 -9.71
CA GLY A 56 -4.83 13.12 -9.77
C GLY A 56 -6.02 12.37 -10.38
N ASN A 57 -5.78 11.31 -11.14
CA ASN A 57 -6.81 10.45 -11.74
C ASN A 57 -6.89 9.07 -11.05
N SER A 58 -6.03 8.85 -10.05
CA SER A 58 -5.98 7.62 -9.27
C SER A 58 -6.74 7.81 -7.96
N PHE A 59 -7.34 6.75 -7.44
CA PHE A 59 -8.14 6.84 -6.23
C PHE A 59 -8.24 5.47 -5.54
N HIS A 60 -8.74 5.45 -4.31
CA HIS A 60 -9.08 4.22 -3.62
C HIS A 60 -10.56 4.23 -3.21
N LYS A 61 -11.12 3.03 -3.07
CA LYS A 61 -12.49 2.82 -2.58
C LYS A 61 -12.53 1.65 -1.63
N VAL A 62 -13.01 1.90 -0.41
CA VAL A 62 -13.28 0.85 0.57
C VAL A 62 -14.59 0.14 0.20
N GLN A 63 -14.59 -1.19 0.25
CA GLN A 63 -15.76 -2.05 0.00
C GLN A 63 -16.01 -2.92 1.24
N PRO A 64 -16.66 -2.38 2.30
CA PRO A 64 -16.84 -3.09 3.56
C PRO A 64 -17.60 -4.42 3.41
N SER A 65 -18.67 -4.42 2.61
CA SER A 65 -19.45 -5.64 2.33
C SER A 65 -18.68 -6.74 1.62
N LYS A 66 -17.53 -6.42 1.02
CA LYS A 66 -16.62 -7.38 0.38
C LYS A 66 -15.31 -7.56 1.16
N GLY A 67 -15.19 -6.95 2.34
CA GLY A 67 -14.00 -7.03 3.19
C GLY A 67 -12.71 -6.67 2.47
N ARG A 68 -12.70 -5.59 1.66
CA ARG A 68 -11.53 -5.21 0.87
C ARG A 68 -11.45 -3.73 0.56
N VAL A 69 -10.25 -3.27 0.24
CA VAL A 69 -10.00 -1.96 -0.38
C VAL A 69 -9.61 -2.17 -1.83
N VAL A 70 -10.16 -1.35 -2.73
CA VAL A 70 -9.78 -1.33 -4.14
C VAL A 70 -9.01 -0.05 -4.42
N VAL A 71 -7.76 -0.18 -4.86
CA VAL A 71 -6.95 0.94 -5.34
C VAL A 71 -7.00 0.94 -6.86
N VAL A 72 -7.36 2.06 -7.45
CA VAL A 72 -7.46 2.27 -8.90
C VAL A 72 -6.37 3.25 -9.30
N LEU A 73 -5.40 2.78 -10.08
CA LEU A 73 -4.28 3.56 -10.58
C LEU A 73 -4.52 3.90 -12.04
N ALA A 74 -4.56 5.18 -12.38
CA ALA A 74 -4.67 5.65 -13.75
C ALA A 74 -3.29 5.69 -14.39
N LYS A 75 -3.14 5.10 -15.57
CA LYS A 75 -1.93 5.30 -16.37
C LYS A 75 -1.93 6.73 -16.94
N PRO A 76 -0.76 7.36 -17.14
CA PRO A 76 -0.67 8.69 -17.71
C PRO A 76 -1.36 8.79 -19.07
N ALA A 77 -1.99 9.94 -19.32
CA ALA A 77 -2.49 10.27 -20.65
C ALA A 77 -1.32 10.30 -21.63
N ARG A 78 -1.51 9.74 -22.83
CA ARG A 78 -0.46 9.68 -23.85
C ARG A 78 -0.26 11.06 -24.46
N GLU A 79 0.98 11.50 -24.60
CA GLU A 79 1.31 12.72 -25.35
C GLU A 79 1.15 12.53 -26.87
N HIS A 80 1.09 11.28 -27.36
CA HIS A 80 0.93 10.97 -28.78
C HIS A 80 -0.17 9.92 -29.04
N ALA A 81 -1.01 10.19 -30.05
CA ALA A 81 -2.21 9.42 -30.40
C ALA A 81 -1.98 7.95 -30.81
N TYR A 82 -0.74 7.54 -31.08
CA TYR A 82 -0.40 6.21 -31.65
C TYR A 82 0.39 5.28 -30.71
N GLN A 83 0.68 5.66 -29.47
CA GLN A 83 1.37 4.73 -28.55
C GLN A 83 0.44 3.59 -28.15
N GLU A 84 0.93 2.34 -28.15
CA GLU A 84 0.16 1.17 -27.72
C GLU A 84 -0.16 1.20 -26.21
N ILE A 85 -1.16 0.44 -25.76
CA ILE A 85 -1.43 0.25 -24.32
C ILE A 85 -0.21 -0.45 -23.72
N LYS A 86 0.60 0.28 -22.97
CA LYS A 86 1.70 -0.32 -22.20
C LYS A 86 1.11 -1.30 -21.19
N ILE A 87 1.24 -2.59 -21.49
CA ILE A 87 0.87 -3.68 -20.60
C ILE A 87 1.90 -3.74 -19.48
N TRP A 88 1.44 -3.83 -18.23
CA TRP A 88 2.32 -3.99 -17.08
C TRP A 88 2.45 -5.50 -16.79
N PRO A 89 3.62 -6.12 -17.02
CA PRO A 89 3.85 -7.53 -16.73
C PRO A 89 3.93 -7.82 -15.22
N ARG A 90 4.11 -6.78 -14.40
CA ARG A 90 4.17 -6.82 -12.93
C ARG A 90 3.71 -5.47 -12.37
N LEU A 91 3.34 -5.43 -11.09
CA LEU A 91 2.86 -4.21 -10.43
C LEU A 91 4.00 -3.23 -10.08
N SER A 92 5.16 -3.75 -9.66
CA SER A 92 6.34 -2.96 -9.26
C SER A 92 7.64 -3.55 -9.85
N LEU A 93 8.63 -2.69 -10.03
CA LEU A 93 9.99 -3.03 -10.47
C LEU A 93 10.87 -3.56 -9.33
N GLY A 94 10.53 -3.24 -8.08
CA GLY A 94 11.16 -3.83 -6.90
C GLY A 94 10.51 -5.16 -6.51
N THR A 95 11.13 -5.89 -5.58
CA THR A 95 10.39 -6.83 -4.75
C THR A 95 9.34 -6.02 -4.00
N ALA A 96 8.04 -6.31 -4.22
CA ALA A 96 7.00 -5.79 -3.33
C ALA A 96 7.45 -6.11 -1.90
N THR A 97 7.38 -5.14 -0.99
CA THR A 97 7.90 -5.29 0.38
C THR A 97 7.21 -6.46 1.08
N ASP A 98 7.81 -7.63 0.98
CA ASP A 98 7.71 -8.82 1.81
C ASP A 98 9.06 -9.56 1.74
N ASP A 99 10.13 -8.83 2.05
CA ASP A 99 11.23 -9.35 2.89
C ASP A 99 11.21 -8.63 4.25
N LEU A 100 10.08 -7.99 4.60
CA LEU A 100 9.87 -7.54 5.96
C LEU A 100 9.30 -8.73 6.73
N PRO A 101 9.98 -9.23 7.77
CA PRO A 101 9.46 -10.32 8.57
C PRO A 101 8.09 -9.92 9.09
N PHE A 102 7.12 -10.83 8.94
CA PHE A 102 5.81 -10.72 9.57
C PHE A 102 6.04 -10.33 11.03
N VAL A 103 5.75 -9.08 11.40
CA VAL A 103 5.64 -8.73 12.81
C VAL A 103 4.28 -9.25 13.23
N GLU A 104 4.20 -10.56 13.49
CA GLU A 104 3.11 -11.10 14.27
C GLU A 104 3.15 -10.38 15.62
N PHE A 105 2.25 -9.41 15.81
CA PHE A 105 1.85 -9.03 17.14
C PHE A 105 1.09 -10.22 17.72
N HIS A 106 1.83 -11.19 18.27
CA HIS A 106 1.28 -12.21 19.14
C HIS A 106 0.60 -11.48 20.27
N ARG A 107 -0.73 -11.35 20.20
CA ARG A 107 -1.55 -11.02 21.36
C ARG A 107 -1.49 -12.24 22.28
N LYS A 108 -0.37 -12.42 22.97
CA LYS A 108 -0.35 -13.26 24.16
C LYS A 108 -1.37 -12.65 25.11
N GLN A 109 -2.38 -13.45 25.45
CA GLN A 109 -3.23 -13.14 26.59
C GLN A 109 -2.34 -12.78 27.77
N GLY A 110 -2.52 -11.57 28.31
CA GLY A 110 -1.90 -11.14 29.56
C GLY A 110 -0.48 -10.60 29.44
N LYS A 111 -0.37 -9.30 29.77
CA LYS A 111 0.83 -8.48 30.04
C LYS A 111 1.58 -7.90 28.83
N LEU A 112 1.58 -6.56 28.82
CA LEU A 112 2.59 -5.71 28.19
C LEU A 112 3.95 -6.11 28.78
N ILE A 113 4.88 -6.61 27.96
CA ILE A 113 6.28 -6.75 28.37
C ILE A 113 7.15 -6.20 27.24
N ASP A 114 7.93 -5.18 27.63
CA ASP A 114 9.15 -4.60 27.07
C ASP A 114 9.19 -4.29 25.56
N VAL A 115 9.03 -3.00 25.29
CA VAL A 115 9.62 -2.33 24.13
C VAL A 115 11.13 -2.56 24.20
N PRO A 116 11.79 -3.13 23.17
CA PRO A 116 13.25 -3.15 23.14
C PRO A 116 13.74 -1.71 23.06
N GLU A 117 14.49 -1.28 24.08
CA GLU A 117 15.13 0.04 24.09
C GLU A 117 15.99 0.20 22.84
N LEU A 118 15.79 1.30 22.13
CA LEU A 118 16.64 1.69 21.01
C LEU A 118 18.09 1.83 21.52
N PRO A 119 19.10 1.36 20.77
CA PRO A 119 20.49 1.47 21.17
C PRO A 119 20.86 2.94 21.38
N GLN A 120 21.29 3.27 22.60
CA GLN A 120 21.77 4.60 22.95
C GLN A 120 23.06 4.88 22.18
N ILE A 121 23.01 5.83 21.24
CA ILE A 121 24.21 6.32 20.54
C ILE A 121 25.08 7.02 21.60
N PRO A 122 26.34 6.60 21.83
CA PRO A 122 27.20 7.28 22.78
C PRO A 122 27.43 8.71 22.29
N ARG A 123 27.01 9.69 23.09
CA ARG A 123 27.43 11.08 22.91
C ARG A 123 28.92 11.11 23.19
N GLY A 124 29.71 11.18 22.12
CA GLY A 124 31.14 11.44 22.19
C GLY A 124 31.38 12.70 23.02
N ARG A 125 32.08 12.53 24.14
CA ARG A 125 32.90 13.56 24.74
C ARG A 125 34.31 13.30 24.25
N GLU A 126 34.82 14.19 23.42
CA GLU A 126 36.03 15.01 23.66
C GLU A 126 36.25 15.92 22.44
#